data_AF-A0A7K5ARK2-F1
#
_entry.id   AF-A0A7K5ARK2-F1
#
_cell.length_a   1.000
_cell.length_b   1.000
_cell.length_c   1.000
_cell.angle_alpha   90.00
_cell.angle_beta   90.00
_cell.angle_gamma   90.00
#
_symmetry.space_group_name_H-M   'P 1'
#
loop_
_entity.id
_entity.type
_entity.pdbx_description
1 polymer ?
#
loop_
_entity_poly.entity_id
_entity_poly.type
_entity_poly.pdbx_seq_one_letter_code
_entity_poly.pdbx_strand_id
1 'polypeptide(L)'
;MKFECRSRFAFCSKTVNQTFLLGGMFIVLGSSRILLMKYSANEDNQYDYLPTTVNMCSEVVKLVLCVVLALLNRKKDHPFECLSWKNLWNLMKWSIPAFLYFLDNLIVFYVLSYLQPAMAVLFSNFVIITTALLFRIVLKRRLSWVQWASLVILFLSIVALTRGTGGHKQSLAAHGFHHSMFFSPSNHCLHYTGPEEACMEKGNCVAPSFLHSFEWNVTSTMAGALKPLGLSLGHLLILVQCFVSALANIYNEKMLKDVDQLGESIFTQNSKLYAFGVLFNGLMLALQTKDRRQIGNCGFFYGHNVFSVALIFVTAFLGLSVAFILKFRDNMFHVMTAQINTVIITTVSFIIFNFRPSPEFFLEAPVVLLSVFIYNASKARGLEYASLRERGKLAKGDGWERSCGDGEEFERLNKPSSDIDTDEDSL
;
A
#
# COMPACT_ATOMS: atom_id res chain seq x y z
N MET A 1 29.20 4.91 -35.67
CA MET A 1 29.16 6.03 -34.70
C MET A 1 27.88 6.89 -34.73
N LYS A 2 27.34 7.36 -35.87
CA LYS A 2 26.07 8.14 -35.89
C LYS A 2 24.79 7.32 -35.65
N PHE A 3 24.77 6.02 -35.98
CA PHE A 3 23.60 5.15 -35.77
C PHE A 3 23.40 4.72 -34.30
N GLU A 4 24.48 4.47 -33.55
CA GLU A 4 24.41 4.15 -32.11
C GLU A 4 23.90 5.32 -31.26
N CYS A 5 24.19 6.57 -31.67
CA CYS A 5 23.73 7.76 -30.95
C CYS A 5 22.22 7.96 -31.09
N ARG A 6 21.65 7.65 -32.26
CA ARG A 6 20.20 7.74 -32.53
C ARG A 6 19.41 6.63 -31.82
N SER A 7 19.98 5.42 -31.75
CA SER A 7 19.43 4.30 -30.98
C SER A 7 19.41 4.59 -29.47
N ARG A 8 20.51 5.11 -28.90
CA ARG A 8 20.55 5.50 -27.48
C ARG A 8 19.58 6.63 -27.14
N PHE A 9 19.36 7.60 -28.03
CA PHE A 9 18.42 8.69 -27.79
C PHE A 9 16.95 8.22 -27.85
N ALA A 10 16.62 7.32 -28.80
CA ALA A 10 15.30 6.69 -28.88
C ALA A 10 15.04 5.73 -27.70
N PHE A 11 16.06 4.98 -27.27
CA PHE A 11 16.02 4.10 -26.10
C PHE A 11 15.86 4.91 -24.80
N CYS A 12 16.62 5.99 -24.64
CA CYS A 12 16.50 6.91 -23.50
C CYS A 12 15.12 7.58 -23.47
N SER A 13 14.58 8.01 -24.61
CA SER A 13 13.23 8.58 -24.71
C SER A 13 12.12 7.57 -24.38
N LYS A 14 12.23 6.31 -24.82
CA LYS A 14 11.26 5.25 -24.48
C LYS A 14 11.28 4.93 -22.98
N THR A 15 12.45 4.78 -22.38
CA THR A 15 12.60 4.49 -20.95
C THR A 15 12.13 5.66 -20.07
N VAL A 16 12.35 6.90 -20.51
CA VAL A 16 11.87 8.10 -19.83
C VAL A 16 10.34 8.20 -19.92
N ASN A 17 9.74 8.01 -21.10
CA ASN A 17 8.29 8.03 -21.27
C ASN A 17 7.58 6.95 -20.43
N GLN A 18 8.16 5.74 -20.35
CA GLN A 18 7.65 4.68 -19.48
C GLN A 18 7.74 5.03 -17.99
N THR A 19 8.78 5.76 -17.57
CA THR A 19 8.91 6.27 -16.20
C THR A 19 7.79 7.24 -15.86
N PHE A 20 7.55 8.21 -16.75
CA PHE A 20 6.49 9.19 -16.58
C PHE A 20 5.10 8.57 -16.61
N LEU A 21 4.87 7.57 -17.47
CA LEU A 21 3.60 6.85 -17.53
C LEU A 21 3.35 6.06 -16.24
N LEU A 22 4.35 5.33 -15.75
CA LEU A 22 4.23 4.56 -14.51
C LEU A 22 4.00 5.46 -13.29
N GLY A 23 4.75 6.56 -13.20
CA GLY A 23 4.60 7.56 -12.14
C GLY A 23 3.24 8.28 -12.22
N GLY A 24 2.85 8.74 -13.41
CA GLY A 24 1.56 9.41 -13.64
C GLY A 24 0.37 8.51 -13.31
N MET A 25 0.41 7.25 -13.74
CA MET A 25 -0.61 6.26 -13.39
C MET A 25 -0.70 6.06 -11.86
N PHE A 26 0.43 5.93 -11.16
CA PHE A 26 0.44 5.81 -9.70
C PHE A 26 -0.11 7.07 -9.00
N ILE A 27 0.21 8.27 -9.52
CA ILE A 27 -0.33 9.53 -8.98
C ILE A 27 -1.86 9.55 -9.12
N VAL A 28 -2.36 9.28 -10.33
CA VAL A 28 -3.81 9.29 -10.60
C VAL A 28 -4.54 8.24 -9.77
N LEU A 29 -4.04 7.01 -9.74
CA LEU A 29 -4.67 5.92 -8.97
C LEU A 29 -4.57 6.15 -7.46
N GLY A 30 -3.43 6.64 -6.97
CA GLY A 30 -3.20 6.87 -5.54
C GLY A 30 -4.06 8.01 -5.00
N SER A 31 -4.12 9.13 -5.71
CA SER A 31 -5.02 10.24 -5.35
C SER A 31 -6.49 9.82 -5.45
N SER A 32 -6.87 9.13 -6.53
CA SER A 32 -8.24 8.62 -6.71
C SER A 32 -8.67 7.66 -5.59
N ARG A 33 -7.78 6.76 -5.13
CA ARG A 33 -8.08 5.82 -4.04
C ARG A 33 -8.51 6.53 -2.76
N ILE A 34 -7.73 7.53 -2.34
CA ILE A 34 -7.97 8.26 -1.08
C ILE A 34 -9.26 9.08 -1.19
N LEU A 35 -9.49 9.73 -2.33
CA LEU A 35 -10.70 10.49 -2.57
C LEU A 35 -11.93 9.58 -2.61
N LEU A 36 -11.87 8.45 -3.33
CA LEU A 36 -12.96 7.49 -3.38
C LEU A 36 -13.28 6.87 -2.03
N MET A 37 -12.26 6.55 -1.21
CA MET A 37 -12.48 6.15 0.19
C MET A 37 -13.27 7.22 0.93
N LYS A 38 -12.89 8.49 0.82
CA LYS A 38 -13.59 9.57 1.50
C LYS A 38 -15.02 9.79 0.97
N TYR A 39 -15.23 9.73 -0.34
CA TYR A 39 -16.57 9.88 -0.95
C TYR A 39 -17.49 8.68 -0.73
N SER A 40 -16.92 7.50 -0.51
CA SER A 40 -17.69 6.30 -0.22
C SER A 40 -18.21 6.24 1.21
N ALA A 41 -17.71 7.10 2.10
CA ALA A 41 -18.14 7.19 3.50
C ALA A 41 -19.45 7.98 3.66
N ASN A 42 -20.21 7.62 4.69
CA ASN A 42 -21.48 8.25 5.05
C ASN A 42 -21.28 9.60 5.79
N GLU A 43 -22.39 10.21 6.24
CA GLU A 43 -22.39 11.51 6.93
C GLU A 43 -21.57 11.48 8.24
N ASP A 44 -21.53 10.33 8.90
CA ASP A 44 -20.77 10.09 10.14
C ASP A 44 -19.29 9.73 9.89
N ASN A 45 -18.82 9.79 8.64
CA ASN A 45 -17.48 9.33 8.22
C ASN A 45 -17.21 7.84 8.47
N GLN A 46 -18.27 7.05 8.57
CA GLN A 46 -18.23 5.59 8.62
C GLN A 46 -18.59 5.02 7.24
N TYR A 47 -18.50 3.70 7.09
CA TYR A 47 -18.81 3.02 5.84
C TYR A 47 -20.05 2.16 6.04
N ASP A 48 -21.08 2.37 5.23
CA ASP A 48 -22.31 1.56 5.26
C ASP A 48 -22.08 0.13 4.73
N TYR A 49 -20.98 -0.06 4.00
CA TYR A 49 -20.47 -1.35 3.56
C TYR A 49 -19.29 -1.80 4.41
N LEU A 50 -19.01 -3.10 4.38
CA LEU A 50 -17.88 -3.68 5.10
C LEU A 50 -16.56 -3.46 4.32
N PRO A 51 -15.56 -2.73 4.84
CA PRO A 51 -14.31 -2.44 4.10
C PRO A 51 -13.55 -3.69 3.62
N THR A 52 -13.66 -4.79 4.36
CA THR A 52 -13.06 -6.09 4.02
C THR A 52 -13.59 -6.64 2.69
N THR A 53 -14.83 -6.35 2.30
CA THR A 53 -15.40 -6.79 1.00
C THR A 53 -14.72 -6.08 -0.18
N VAL A 54 -14.50 -4.76 -0.09
CA VAL A 54 -13.76 -3.98 -1.09
C VAL A 54 -12.34 -4.53 -1.24
N ASN A 55 -11.67 -4.77 -0.12
CA ASN A 55 -10.32 -5.33 -0.11
C ASN A 55 -10.30 -6.73 -0.75
N MET A 56 -11.21 -7.62 -0.35
CA MET A 56 -11.35 -8.95 -0.94
C MET A 56 -11.54 -8.89 -2.46
N CYS A 57 -12.48 -8.09 -2.95
CA CYS A 57 -12.72 -7.93 -4.37
C CYS A 57 -11.50 -7.37 -5.10
N SER A 58 -10.80 -6.41 -4.51
CA SER A 58 -9.59 -5.83 -5.12
C SER A 58 -8.46 -6.87 -5.23
N GLU A 59 -8.30 -7.76 -4.23
CA GLU A 59 -7.34 -8.87 -4.28
C GLU A 59 -7.74 -9.91 -5.34
N VAL A 60 -9.02 -10.22 -5.47
CA VAL A 60 -9.53 -11.12 -6.53
C VAL A 60 -9.25 -10.56 -7.92
N VAL A 61 -9.53 -9.27 -8.15
CA VAL A 61 -9.25 -8.61 -9.44
C VAL A 61 -7.76 -8.67 -9.76
N LYS A 62 -6.89 -8.36 -8.79
CA LYS A 62 -5.42 -8.45 -8.96
C LYS A 62 -4.97 -9.88 -9.25
N LEU A 63 -5.50 -10.86 -8.52
CA LEU A 63 -5.18 -12.27 -8.71
C LEU A 63 -5.57 -12.73 -10.11
N VAL A 64 -6.80 -12.44 -10.56
CA VAL A 64 -7.27 -12.80 -11.91
C VAL A 64 -6.40 -12.17 -12.97
N LEU A 65 -6.11 -10.87 -12.88
CA LEU A 65 -5.25 -10.18 -13.84
C LEU A 65 -3.83 -10.77 -13.87
N CYS A 66 -3.24 -11.05 -12.71
CA CYS A 66 -1.91 -11.67 -12.65
C CYS A 66 -1.90 -13.10 -13.19
N VAL A 67 -2.91 -13.92 -12.90
CA VAL A 67 -3.00 -15.28 -13.43
C VAL A 67 -3.17 -15.24 -14.95
N VAL A 68 -4.06 -14.40 -15.48
CA VAL A 68 -4.24 -14.25 -16.93
C VAL A 68 -2.94 -13.81 -17.60
N LEU A 69 -2.26 -12.78 -17.08
CA LEU A 69 -0.98 -12.32 -17.64
C LEU A 69 0.14 -13.35 -17.50
N ALA A 70 0.16 -14.13 -16.41
CA ALA A 70 1.12 -15.23 -16.26
C ALA A 70 0.87 -16.36 -17.27
N LEU A 71 -0.39 -16.67 -17.56
CA LEU A 71 -0.76 -17.68 -18.57
C LEU A 71 -0.46 -17.22 -20.00
N LEU A 72 -0.70 -15.94 -20.32
CA LEU A 72 -0.40 -15.36 -21.63
C LEU A 72 1.10 -15.30 -21.91
N ASN A 73 1.92 -15.03 -20.89
CA ASN A 73 3.37 -14.94 -21.02
C ASN A 73 4.09 -16.29 -20.81
N ARG A 74 3.34 -17.38 -20.69
CA ARG A 74 3.92 -18.71 -20.49
C ARG A 74 4.52 -19.21 -21.81
N LYS A 75 5.85 -19.38 -21.86
CA LYS A 75 6.48 -20.21 -22.90
C LYS A 75 5.94 -21.64 -22.76
N LYS A 76 5.62 -22.29 -23.88
CA LYS A 76 4.82 -23.53 -23.96
C LYS A 76 5.38 -24.77 -23.24
N ASP A 77 6.57 -24.73 -22.63
CA ASP A 77 7.36 -25.95 -22.35
C ASP A 77 7.60 -26.31 -20.88
N HIS A 78 6.73 -25.94 -19.94
CA HIS A 78 6.78 -26.59 -18.62
C HIS A 78 5.42 -27.12 -18.18
N PRO A 79 5.27 -28.44 -17.93
CA PRO A 79 4.06 -29.01 -17.32
C PRO A 79 3.88 -28.47 -15.89
N PHE A 80 2.67 -28.63 -15.33
CA PHE A 80 2.43 -28.33 -13.92
C PHE A 80 3.39 -29.16 -13.06
N GLU A 81 4.44 -28.52 -12.52
CA GLU A 81 5.31 -29.15 -11.55
C GLU A 81 4.47 -29.58 -10.33
N CYS A 82 4.57 -30.86 -9.98
CA CYS A 82 3.86 -31.43 -8.86
C CYS A 82 4.22 -30.66 -7.58
N LEU A 83 3.23 -30.38 -6.73
CA LEU A 83 3.36 -29.53 -5.55
C LEU A 83 4.29 -30.19 -4.50
N SER A 84 5.60 -29.99 -4.67
CA SER A 84 6.63 -30.48 -3.75
C SER A 84 6.55 -29.75 -2.40
N TRP A 85 6.90 -30.42 -1.30
CA TRP A 85 6.90 -29.83 0.05
C TRP A 85 7.83 -28.60 0.16
N LYS A 86 8.94 -28.60 -0.60
CA LYS A 86 9.82 -27.43 -0.73
C LYS A 86 9.13 -26.27 -1.45
N ASN A 87 8.32 -26.55 -2.47
CA ASN A 87 7.52 -25.55 -3.17
C ASN A 87 6.42 -24.99 -2.27
N LEU A 88 5.83 -25.82 -1.41
CA LEU A 88 4.84 -25.38 -0.42
C LEU A 88 5.44 -24.46 0.65
N TRP A 89 6.64 -24.78 1.17
CA TRP A 89 7.33 -23.89 2.11
C TRP A 89 7.70 -22.55 1.47
N ASN A 90 8.17 -22.57 0.22
CA ASN A 90 8.45 -21.35 -0.53
C ASN A 90 7.19 -20.53 -0.81
N LEU A 91 6.05 -21.18 -1.03
CA LEU A 91 4.75 -20.53 -1.13
C LEU A 91 4.36 -19.86 0.20
N MET A 92 4.51 -20.55 1.33
CA MET A 92 4.15 -20.01 2.66
C MET A 92 4.92 -18.75 3.04
N LYS A 93 6.13 -18.52 2.52
CA LYS A 93 6.87 -17.26 2.72
C LYS A 93 6.10 -16.03 2.21
N TRP A 94 5.30 -16.18 1.15
CA TRP A 94 4.45 -15.13 0.58
C TRP A 94 3.24 -14.77 1.46
N SER A 95 2.92 -15.62 2.45
CA SER A 95 1.82 -15.39 3.40
C SER A 95 2.09 -14.18 4.31
N ILE A 96 3.34 -14.01 4.77
CA ILE A 96 3.73 -12.91 5.67
C ILE A 96 3.48 -11.51 5.04
N PRO A 97 4.01 -11.18 3.83
CA PRO A 97 3.76 -9.89 3.22
C PRO A 97 2.29 -9.72 2.83
N ALA A 98 1.60 -10.79 2.41
CA ALA A 98 0.17 -10.75 2.12
C ALA A 98 -0.66 -10.39 3.36
N PHE A 99 -0.35 -10.96 4.52
CA PHE A 99 -1.02 -10.63 5.78
C PHE A 99 -0.79 -9.17 6.19
N LEU A 100 0.45 -8.67 6.03
CA LEU A 100 0.78 -7.28 6.35
C LEU A 100 0.07 -6.31 5.40
N TYR A 101 0.00 -6.60 4.09
CA TYR A 101 -0.78 -5.79 3.15
C TYR A 101 -2.28 -5.86 3.41
N PHE A 102 -2.80 -7.01 3.82
CA PHE A 102 -4.19 -7.14 4.27
C PHE A 102 -4.47 -6.20 5.44
N LEU A 103 -3.62 -6.20 6.48
CA LEU A 103 -3.76 -5.29 7.61
C LEU A 103 -3.62 -3.82 7.22
N ASP A 104 -2.62 -3.47 6.40
CA ASP A 104 -2.41 -2.09 5.92
C ASP A 104 -3.63 -1.56 5.14
N ASN A 105 -4.15 -2.38 4.21
CA ASN A 105 -5.33 -2.05 3.42
C ASN A 105 -6.61 -1.99 4.25
N LEU A 106 -6.68 -2.67 5.39
CA LEU A 106 -7.82 -2.60 6.30
C LEU A 106 -7.72 -1.36 7.20
N ILE A 107 -6.56 -1.13 7.83
CA ILE A 107 -6.36 -0.05 8.81
C ILE A 107 -6.56 1.33 8.15
N VAL A 108 -6.18 1.51 6.88
CA VAL A 108 -6.37 2.80 6.17
C VAL A 108 -7.83 3.25 6.11
N PHE A 109 -8.81 2.33 5.98
CA PHE A 109 -10.23 2.68 6.03
C PHE A 109 -10.58 3.29 7.38
N TYR A 110 -10.17 2.64 8.48
CA TYR A 110 -10.41 3.14 9.83
C TYR A 110 -9.68 4.47 10.08
N VAL A 111 -8.44 4.63 9.59
CA VAL A 111 -7.71 5.90 9.68
C VAL A 111 -8.51 7.04 9.05
N LEU A 112 -9.08 6.84 7.85
CA LEU A 112 -9.89 7.85 7.15
C LEU A 112 -11.28 8.09 7.76
N SER A 113 -11.77 7.19 8.62
CA SER A 113 -12.96 7.44 9.45
C SER A 113 -12.68 8.41 10.61
N TYR A 114 -11.44 8.44 11.12
CA TYR A 114 -11.08 9.32 12.24
C TYR A 114 -10.32 10.58 11.84
N LEU A 115 -9.59 10.55 10.72
CA LEU A 115 -8.74 11.64 10.25
C LEU A 115 -9.20 12.14 8.89
N GLN A 116 -9.09 13.45 8.68
CA GLN A 116 -9.28 14.02 7.36
C GLN A 116 -8.17 13.58 6.39
N PRO A 117 -8.46 13.44 5.08
CA PRO A 117 -7.50 12.92 4.11
C PRO A 117 -6.15 13.66 4.12
N ALA A 118 -6.15 14.99 4.20
CA ALA A 118 -4.91 15.79 4.28
C ALA A 118 -4.03 15.45 5.50
N MET A 119 -4.65 15.29 6.68
CA MET A 119 -3.92 14.91 7.90
C MET A 119 -3.43 13.47 7.82
N ALA A 120 -4.26 12.55 7.28
CA ALA A 120 -3.87 11.16 7.10
C ALA A 120 -2.64 11.04 6.19
N VAL A 121 -2.63 11.66 5.00
CA VAL A 121 -1.47 11.55 4.08
C VAL A 121 -0.18 12.16 4.66
N LEU A 122 -0.28 13.25 5.43
CA LEU A 122 0.89 13.87 6.05
C LEU A 122 1.44 13.02 7.20
N PHE A 123 0.58 12.50 8.07
CA PHE A 123 0.98 11.62 9.16
C PHE A 123 1.49 10.27 8.65
N SER A 124 1.02 9.78 7.50
CA SER A 124 1.52 8.55 6.89
C SER A 124 3.01 8.64 6.50
N ASN A 125 3.59 9.84 6.39
CA ASN A 125 5.04 9.99 6.18
C ASN A 125 5.88 9.45 7.35
N PHE A 126 5.27 9.18 8.51
CA PHE A 126 5.91 8.44 9.61
C PHE A 126 6.41 7.05 9.17
N VAL A 127 5.85 6.47 8.10
CA VAL A 127 6.35 5.24 7.47
C VAL A 127 7.85 5.32 7.13
N ILE A 128 8.37 6.51 6.82
CA ILE A 128 9.79 6.69 6.47
C ILE A 128 10.68 6.52 7.70
N ILE A 129 10.24 7.03 8.86
CA ILE A 129 10.94 6.87 10.13
C ILE A 129 10.95 5.38 10.51
N THR A 130 9.79 4.73 10.50
CA THR A 130 9.68 3.31 10.84
C THR A 130 10.50 2.43 9.89
N THR A 131 10.44 2.68 8.58
CA THR A 131 11.26 1.97 7.57
C THR A 131 12.75 2.16 7.82
N ALA A 132 13.21 3.38 8.11
CA ALA A 132 14.61 3.66 8.38
C ALA A 132 15.12 2.94 9.65
N LEU A 133 14.31 2.92 10.71
CA LEU A 133 14.61 2.21 11.94
C LEU A 133 14.64 0.70 11.72
N LEU A 134 13.65 0.14 11.02
CA LEU A 134 13.60 -1.27 10.66
C LEU A 134 14.80 -1.68 9.80
N PHE A 135 15.20 -0.86 8.82
CA PHE A 135 16.41 -1.11 8.04
C PHE A 135 17.69 -1.08 8.86
N ARG A 136 17.77 -0.21 9.87
CA ARG A 136 18.93 -0.20 10.78
C ARG A 136 18.95 -1.43 11.69
N ILE A 137 17.79 -1.83 12.22
CA ILE A 137 17.70 -2.95 13.17
C ILE A 137 17.86 -4.29 12.44
N VAL A 138 17.12 -4.51 11.36
CA VAL A 138 17.02 -5.79 10.65
C VAL A 138 18.18 -5.98 9.67
N LEU A 139 18.49 -4.97 8.85
CA LEU A 139 19.52 -5.07 7.80
C LEU A 139 20.88 -4.51 8.23
N LYS A 140 21.01 -4.01 9.47
CA LYS A 140 22.24 -3.41 10.03
C LYS A 140 22.90 -2.35 9.13
N ARG A 141 22.10 -1.67 8.30
CA ARG A 141 22.59 -0.62 7.39
C ARG A 141 22.89 0.66 8.17
N ARG A 142 24.02 1.29 7.86
CA ARG A 142 24.41 2.59 8.46
C ARG A 142 23.68 3.71 7.73
N LEU A 143 23.01 4.57 8.49
CA LEU A 143 22.39 5.80 7.99
C LEU A 143 23.38 6.96 8.10
N SER A 144 23.36 7.87 7.13
CA SER A 144 24.18 9.08 7.15
C SER A 144 23.71 10.06 8.23
N TRP A 145 24.58 10.97 8.67
CA TRP A 145 24.20 12.03 9.60
C TRP A 145 23.10 12.95 9.04
N VAL A 146 23.11 13.19 7.72
CA VAL A 146 22.04 13.94 7.03
C VAL A 146 20.71 13.17 7.10
N GLN A 147 20.74 11.86 6.91
CA GLN A 147 19.55 11.02 7.05
C GLN A 147 19.01 11.07 8.49
N TRP A 148 19.88 10.96 9.50
CA TRP A 148 19.47 11.12 10.90
C TRP A 148 18.82 12.47 11.17
N ALA A 149 19.45 13.56 10.71
CA ALA A 149 18.90 14.90 10.87
C ALA A 149 17.51 15.02 10.21
N SER A 150 17.35 14.53 8.98
CA SER A 150 16.04 14.53 8.30
C SER A 150 14.98 13.73 9.06
N LEU A 151 15.30 12.53 9.57
CA LEU A 151 14.35 11.74 10.34
C LEU A 151 13.91 12.42 11.64
N VAL A 152 14.84 13.13 12.32
CA VAL A 152 14.52 13.91 13.52
C VAL A 152 13.63 15.11 13.17
N ILE A 153 13.95 15.85 12.10
CA ILE A 153 13.11 16.96 11.63
C ILE A 153 11.71 16.46 11.27
N LEU A 154 11.61 15.35 10.53
CA LEU A 154 10.33 14.72 10.15
C LEU A 154 9.51 14.34 11.38
N PHE A 155 10.16 13.75 12.40
CA PHE A 155 9.51 13.38 13.66
C PHE A 155 8.96 14.61 14.38
N LEU A 156 9.79 15.65 14.55
CA LEU A 156 9.41 16.88 15.24
C LEU A 156 8.25 17.58 14.54
N SER A 157 8.25 17.64 13.21
CA SER A 157 7.16 18.23 12.43
C SER A 157 5.84 17.47 12.57
N ILE A 158 5.86 16.13 12.56
CA ILE A 158 4.66 15.30 12.78
C ILE A 158 4.12 15.52 14.20
N VAL A 159 5.00 15.61 15.20
CA VAL A 159 4.60 15.89 16.59
C VAL A 159 4.02 17.29 16.73
N ALA A 160 4.60 18.30 16.06
CA ALA A 160 4.08 19.66 16.05
C ALA A 160 2.67 19.72 15.43
N LEU A 161 2.47 19.08 14.28
CA LEU A 161 1.17 18.95 13.61
C LEU A 161 0.11 18.29 14.51
N THR A 162 0.50 17.35 15.36
CA THR A 162 -0.41 16.67 16.30
C THR A 162 -0.84 17.57 17.47
N ARG A 163 0.00 18.52 17.90
CA ARG A 163 -0.34 19.47 18.97
C ARG A 163 -1.25 20.59 18.49
N GLY A 164 -1.05 21.08 17.27
CA GLY A 164 -1.88 22.11 16.65
C GLY A 164 -3.36 21.74 16.50
N THR A 165 -3.66 20.45 16.46
CA THR A 165 -5.04 19.92 16.41
C THR A 165 -5.79 19.97 17.74
N GLY A 166 -5.14 20.25 18.87
CA GLY A 166 -5.75 20.22 20.20
C GLY A 166 -6.56 21.46 20.63
N GLY A 167 -6.49 22.57 19.88
CA GLY A 167 -7.05 23.87 20.29
C GLY A 167 -8.36 24.32 19.62
N HIS A 168 -8.82 23.64 18.57
CA HIS A 168 -10.06 23.99 17.87
C HIS A 168 -10.91 22.74 17.62
N LYS A 169 -12.12 22.71 18.18
CA LYS A 169 -13.16 21.69 17.96
C LYS A 169 -13.73 21.69 16.52
N GLN A 170 -12.90 21.87 15.50
CA GLN A 170 -13.30 21.95 14.09
C GLN A 170 -12.56 20.96 13.18
N SER A 171 -11.83 19.99 13.74
CA SER A 171 -11.27 18.85 12.99
C SER A 171 -12.21 17.63 12.95
N LEU A 172 -13.48 17.79 13.34
CA LEU A 172 -14.50 16.82 12.91
C LEU A 172 -14.75 17.07 11.44
N ALA A 173 -14.65 16.02 10.62
CA ALA A 173 -14.89 16.06 9.20
C ALA A 173 -16.34 16.53 8.92
N ALA A 174 -16.51 17.84 8.78
CA ALA A 174 -17.72 18.45 8.27
C ALA A 174 -17.71 18.25 6.75
N HIS A 175 -18.67 17.46 6.25
CA HIS A 175 -18.89 17.25 4.84
C HIS A 175 -19.20 18.58 4.13
N GLY A 176 -18.55 18.81 2.98
CA GLY A 176 -18.87 19.91 2.06
C GLY A 176 -19.85 19.51 0.96
N PHE A 177 -20.42 18.30 0.99
CA PHE A 177 -21.23 17.77 -0.11
C PHE A 177 -22.48 17.04 0.38
N HIS A 178 -23.65 17.60 0.10
CA HIS A 178 -24.96 16.97 0.35
C HIS A 178 -25.23 15.91 -0.73
N HIS A 179 -25.14 14.63 -0.40
CA HIS A 179 -25.41 13.51 -1.32
C HIS A 179 -26.79 12.87 -1.08
N SER A 180 -27.88 13.63 -1.18
CA SER A 180 -29.23 13.06 -1.05
C SER A 180 -29.88 12.63 -2.38
N MET A 181 -29.23 12.83 -3.54
CA MET A 181 -29.93 12.71 -4.84
C MET A 181 -29.46 11.57 -5.75
N PHE A 182 -28.38 10.84 -5.46
CA PHE A 182 -27.81 9.87 -6.42
C PHE A 182 -27.59 8.42 -5.95
N PHE A 183 -27.64 8.10 -4.65
CA PHE A 183 -27.30 6.75 -4.19
C PHE A 183 -28.22 6.26 -3.08
N SER A 184 -29.31 5.60 -3.48
CA SER A 184 -30.05 4.73 -2.57
C SER A 184 -29.31 3.39 -2.50
N PRO A 185 -29.02 2.84 -1.29
CA PRO A 185 -28.42 1.51 -1.17
C PRO A 185 -29.36 0.51 -1.84
N SER A 186 -28.95 0.04 -3.01
CA SER A 186 -29.72 -0.89 -3.81
C SER A 186 -29.55 -2.29 -3.24
N ASN A 187 -30.12 -2.59 -2.07
CA ASN A 187 -30.37 -3.95 -1.58
C ASN A 187 -31.38 -3.92 -0.42
N HIS A 188 -32.48 -4.66 -0.57
CA HIS A 188 -33.48 -4.87 0.48
C HIS A 188 -32.86 -5.82 1.52
N CYS A 189 -32.28 -5.31 2.62
CA CYS A 189 -31.87 -6.22 3.69
C CYS A 189 -33.12 -6.77 4.38
N LEU A 190 -33.19 -8.09 4.55
CA LEU A 190 -34.14 -8.67 5.47
C LEU A 190 -33.72 -8.25 6.88
N HIS A 191 -34.34 -7.18 7.39
CA HIS A 191 -34.31 -6.83 8.81
C HIS A 191 -34.94 -7.98 9.60
N TYR A 192 -34.14 -9.00 9.90
CA TYR A 192 -34.46 -9.93 10.97
C TYR A 192 -33.96 -9.29 12.25
N THR A 193 -34.87 -8.63 12.98
CA THR A 193 -34.71 -8.36 14.41
C THR A 193 -34.68 -9.71 15.13
N GLY A 194 -33.55 -10.41 15.04
CA GLY A 194 -33.26 -11.64 15.76
C GLY A 194 -32.63 -11.34 17.11
N PRO A 195 -32.78 -12.23 18.10
CA PRO A 195 -32.82 -11.93 19.53
C PRO A 195 -31.45 -11.65 20.18
N GLU A 196 -30.61 -10.77 19.63
CA GLU A 196 -29.39 -10.31 20.33
C GLU A 196 -29.66 -9.14 21.28
N GLU A 197 -30.70 -8.34 21.06
CA GLU A 197 -31.18 -7.40 22.10
C GLU A 197 -31.75 -8.13 23.33
N ALA A 198 -32.28 -9.35 23.16
CA ALA A 198 -32.78 -10.17 24.27
C ALA A 198 -31.66 -10.88 25.08
N CYS A 199 -30.44 -10.99 24.55
CA CYS A 199 -29.32 -11.62 25.25
C CYS A 199 -28.56 -10.65 26.18
N MET A 200 -28.75 -9.33 26.06
CA MET A 200 -28.17 -8.38 27.02
C MET A 200 -28.93 -8.29 28.35
N GLU A 201 -30.17 -8.82 28.41
CA GLU A 201 -30.98 -8.76 29.63
C GLU A 201 -30.86 -10.00 30.54
N LYS A 202 -30.32 -11.12 30.03
CA LYS A 202 -30.12 -12.36 30.82
C LYS A 202 -28.72 -12.92 30.61
N GLY A 203 -27.82 -12.54 31.51
CA GLY A 203 -26.37 -12.77 31.45
C GLY A 203 -25.91 -14.21 31.64
N ASN A 204 -26.24 -15.13 30.73
CA ASN A 204 -25.60 -16.44 30.64
C ASN A 204 -25.65 -17.00 29.22
N CYS A 205 -24.66 -16.66 28.40
CA CYS A 205 -24.33 -17.40 27.18
C CYS A 205 -22.80 -17.47 27.02
N VAL A 206 -22.23 -18.67 27.14
CA VAL A 206 -20.82 -18.95 26.81
C VAL A 206 -20.79 -19.40 25.35
N ALA A 207 -20.54 -18.45 24.44
CA ALA A 207 -20.13 -18.76 23.07
C ALA A 207 -18.60 -18.95 23.02
N PRO A 208 -18.05 -19.84 22.18
CA PRO A 208 -16.61 -20.03 22.07
C PRO A 208 -15.97 -18.75 21.52
N SER A 209 -15.30 -18.02 22.39
CA SER A 209 -14.79 -16.66 22.22
C SER A 209 -13.35 -16.66 21.67
N PHE A 210 -13.13 -17.19 20.46
CA PHE A 210 -11.75 -17.18 19.90
C PHE A 210 -11.38 -15.89 19.16
N LEU A 211 -12.34 -15.10 18.68
CA LEU A 211 -12.08 -13.75 18.16
C LEU A 211 -13.24 -12.85 18.54
N HIS A 212 -13.15 -12.23 19.71
CA HIS A 212 -13.94 -11.03 19.99
C HIS A 212 -13.73 -10.08 18.82
N SER A 213 -14.84 -9.52 18.33
CA SER A 213 -14.89 -8.36 17.42
C SER A 213 -13.62 -7.54 17.59
N PHE A 214 -12.92 -7.20 16.51
CA PHE A 214 -11.87 -6.18 16.52
C PHE A 214 -12.52 -4.80 16.74
N GLU A 215 -13.39 -4.70 17.73
CA GLU A 215 -13.69 -3.49 18.47
C GLU A 215 -12.37 -3.08 19.10
N TRP A 216 -11.88 -1.91 18.70
CA TRP A 216 -10.76 -1.24 19.35
C TRP A 216 -11.16 -0.83 20.77
N ASN A 217 -11.38 -1.80 21.66
CA ASN A 217 -11.52 -1.56 23.09
C ASN A 217 -10.12 -1.28 23.61
N VAL A 218 -9.73 0.00 23.48
CA VAL A 218 -8.55 0.55 24.11
C VAL A 218 -8.61 0.17 25.59
N THR A 219 -7.69 -0.68 26.05
CA THR A 219 -7.58 -1.02 27.47
C THR A 219 -7.58 0.29 28.26
N SER A 220 -8.29 0.35 29.39
CA SER A 220 -8.36 1.54 30.25
C SER A 220 -6.96 2.12 30.57
N THR A 221 -5.92 1.27 30.55
CA THR A 221 -4.50 1.61 30.64
C THR A 221 -3.97 2.44 29.46
N MET A 222 -4.30 2.10 28.21
CA MET A 222 -3.89 2.86 27.04
C MET A 222 -4.73 4.13 26.87
N ALA A 223 -6.02 4.11 27.22
CA ALA A 223 -6.86 5.30 27.25
C ALA A 223 -6.36 6.33 28.29
N GLY A 224 -5.83 5.85 29.43
CA GLY A 224 -5.16 6.67 30.44
C GLY A 224 -3.85 7.30 29.96
N ALA A 225 -3.07 6.60 29.15
CA ALA A 225 -1.84 7.11 28.54
C ALA A 225 -2.10 8.12 27.40
N LEU A 226 -3.23 7.99 26.68
CA LEU A 226 -3.62 8.86 25.56
C LEU A 226 -4.13 10.24 26.01
N LYS A 227 -4.80 10.33 27.17
CA LYS A 227 -5.38 11.58 27.71
C LYS A 227 -4.37 12.72 27.92
N PRO A 228 -3.19 12.52 28.55
CA PRO A 228 -2.23 13.61 28.74
C PRO A 228 -1.50 14.02 27.45
N LEU A 229 -1.54 13.20 26.40
CA LEU A 229 -0.86 13.45 25.12
C LEU A 229 -1.78 14.06 24.05
N GLY A 230 -3.11 14.03 24.25
CA GLY A 230 -4.09 14.58 23.30
C GLY A 230 -4.23 13.78 21.99
N LEU A 231 -3.72 12.54 21.93
CA LEU A 231 -3.83 11.70 20.73
C LEU A 231 -5.23 11.07 20.62
N SER A 232 -5.87 11.24 19.47
CA SER A 232 -7.09 10.48 19.12
C SER A 232 -6.75 9.07 18.64
N LEU A 233 -7.75 8.17 18.64
CA LEU A 233 -7.62 6.81 18.13
C LEU A 233 -7.07 6.78 16.69
N GLY A 234 -7.46 7.73 15.83
CA GLY A 234 -6.93 7.87 14.48
C GLY A 234 -5.41 8.06 14.42
N HIS A 235 -4.82 8.81 15.36
CA HIS A 235 -3.37 8.99 15.45
C HIS A 235 -2.65 7.71 15.87
N LEU A 236 -3.26 6.88 16.72
CA LEU A 236 -2.70 5.57 17.06
C LEU A 236 -2.77 4.61 15.86
N LEU A 237 -3.92 4.58 15.18
CA LEU A 237 -4.15 3.72 14.02
C LEU A 237 -3.15 4.02 12.90
N ILE A 238 -2.88 5.28 12.60
CA ILE A 238 -1.94 5.65 11.54
C ILE A 238 -0.49 5.29 11.90
N LEU A 239 -0.09 5.34 13.18
CA LEU A 239 1.23 4.88 13.61
C LEU A 239 1.38 3.37 13.45
N VAL A 240 0.36 2.60 13.83
CA VAL A 240 0.32 1.15 13.61
C VAL A 240 0.35 0.83 12.11
N GLN A 241 -0.47 1.53 11.32
CA GLN A 241 -0.53 1.40 9.87
C GLN A 241 0.85 1.65 9.24
N CYS A 242 1.55 2.72 9.63
CA CYS A 242 2.90 3.02 9.16
C CYS A 242 3.89 1.89 9.46
N PHE A 243 3.83 1.29 10.65
CA PHE A 243 4.71 0.18 11.01
C PHE A 243 4.41 -1.07 10.18
N VAL A 244 3.13 -1.42 10.02
CA VAL A 244 2.68 -2.55 9.19
C VAL A 244 3.08 -2.34 7.73
N SER A 245 2.83 -1.16 7.17
CA SER A 245 3.19 -0.81 5.79
C SER A 245 4.70 -0.86 5.55
N ALA A 246 5.50 -0.35 6.50
CA ALA A 246 6.96 -0.44 6.43
C ALA A 246 7.44 -1.89 6.40
N LEU A 247 6.94 -2.76 7.30
CA LEU A 247 7.26 -4.18 7.30
C LEU A 247 6.82 -4.88 6.01
N ALA A 248 5.62 -4.58 5.52
CA ALA A 248 5.07 -5.16 4.29
C ALA A 248 5.99 -4.87 3.09
N ASN A 249 6.35 -3.60 2.91
CA ASN A 249 7.18 -3.16 1.80
C ASN A 249 8.61 -3.73 1.87
N ILE A 250 9.23 -3.75 3.06
CA ILE A 250 10.56 -4.33 3.25
C ILE A 250 10.56 -5.83 2.93
N TYR A 251 9.56 -6.57 3.41
CA TYR A 251 9.47 -8.00 3.19
C TYR A 251 9.14 -8.32 1.73
N ASN A 252 8.21 -7.58 1.13
CA ASN A 252 7.83 -7.76 -0.27
C ASN A 252 9.00 -7.46 -1.22
N GLU A 253 9.74 -6.36 -0.99
CA GLU A 253 10.95 -6.07 -1.77
C GLU A 253 11.99 -7.20 -1.64
N LYS A 254 12.15 -7.77 -0.44
CA LYS A 254 13.06 -8.90 -0.22
C LYS A 254 12.61 -10.15 -1.00
N MET A 255 11.31 -10.45 -1.03
CA MET A 255 10.79 -11.62 -1.75
C MET A 255 10.87 -11.45 -3.27
N LEU A 256 10.45 -10.29 -3.80
CA LEU A 256 10.51 -10.01 -5.25
C LEU A 256 11.94 -10.03 -5.83
N LYS A 257 12.96 -9.81 -4.98
CA LYS A 257 14.38 -9.75 -5.37
C LYS A 257 15.19 -10.95 -4.87
N ASP A 258 14.56 -11.99 -4.34
CA ASP A 258 15.27 -13.17 -3.85
C ASP A 258 15.83 -13.99 -5.03
N VAL A 259 17.07 -14.48 -4.89
CA VAL A 259 17.84 -15.08 -6.00
C VAL A 259 17.18 -16.37 -6.51
N ASP A 260 16.57 -17.14 -5.59
CA ASP A 260 15.86 -18.38 -5.92
C ASP A 260 14.57 -18.15 -6.74
N GLN A 261 14.07 -16.92 -6.80
CA GLN A 261 12.82 -16.55 -7.48
C GLN A 261 13.04 -15.69 -8.72
N LEU A 262 14.28 -15.33 -9.06
CA LEU A 262 14.59 -14.46 -10.21
C LEU A 262 14.19 -15.06 -11.57
N GLY A 263 14.09 -16.39 -11.66
CA GLY A 263 13.65 -17.10 -12.86
C GLY A 263 12.12 -17.15 -13.05
N GLU A 264 11.34 -16.76 -12.04
CA GLU A 264 9.87 -16.73 -12.14
C GLU A 264 9.38 -15.36 -12.62
N SER A 265 8.33 -15.35 -13.46
CA SER A 265 7.72 -14.11 -13.92
C SER A 265 7.15 -13.30 -12.74
N ILE A 266 7.21 -11.97 -12.81
CA ILE A 266 6.59 -11.07 -11.84
C ILE A 266 5.11 -11.40 -11.59
N PHE A 267 4.39 -11.82 -12.63
CA PHE A 267 2.96 -12.16 -12.54
C PHE A 267 2.74 -13.43 -11.72
N THR A 268 3.63 -14.41 -11.84
CA THR A 268 3.61 -15.63 -11.02
C THR A 268 3.89 -15.30 -9.56
N GLN A 269 4.91 -14.49 -9.28
CA GLN A 269 5.23 -14.05 -7.91
C GLN A 269 4.06 -13.29 -7.26
N ASN A 270 3.51 -12.29 -7.96
CA ASN A 270 2.37 -11.52 -7.49
C ASN A 270 1.09 -12.37 -7.35
N SER A 271 0.88 -13.38 -8.19
CA SER A 271 -0.25 -14.30 -8.04
C SER A 271 -0.21 -15.07 -6.72
N LYS A 272 0.98 -15.49 -6.25
CA LYS A 272 1.17 -16.13 -4.94
C LYS A 272 0.82 -15.18 -3.81
N LEU A 273 1.29 -13.93 -3.89
CA LEU A 273 0.99 -12.87 -2.92
C LEU A 273 -0.52 -12.61 -2.83
N TYR A 274 -1.19 -12.38 -3.96
CA TYR A 274 -2.61 -12.05 -4.01
C TYR A 274 -3.51 -13.24 -3.64
N ALA A 275 -3.07 -14.48 -3.90
CA ALA A 275 -3.79 -15.67 -3.44
C ALA A 275 -3.90 -15.70 -1.90
N PHE A 276 -2.80 -15.42 -1.18
CA PHE A 276 -2.85 -15.25 0.27
C PHE A 276 -3.63 -13.99 0.69
N GLY A 277 -3.59 -12.92 -0.09
CA GLY A 277 -4.42 -11.73 0.13
C GLY A 277 -5.92 -12.04 0.12
N VAL A 278 -6.39 -12.81 -0.87
CA VAL A 278 -7.77 -13.32 -0.94
C VAL A 278 -8.07 -14.22 0.25
N LEU A 279 -7.14 -15.11 0.62
CA LEU A 279 -7.29 -16.01 1.78
C LEU A 279 -7.52 -15.23 3.07
N PHE A 280 -6.69 -14.23 3.39
CA PHE A 280 -6.79 -13.47 4.63
C PHE A 280 -8.05 -12.60 4.69
N ASN A 281 -8.42 -11.93 3.60
CA ASN A 281 -9.67 -11.18 3.54
C ASN A 281 -10.89 -12.11 3.67
N GLY A 282 -10.88 -13.24 2.98
CA GLY A 282 -11.95 -14.25 3.08
C GLY A 282 -12.05 -14.85 4.49
N LEU A 283 -10.90 -15.12 5.13
CA LEU A 283 -10.85 -15.61 6.50
C LEU A 283 -11.40 -14.59 7.49
N MET A 284 -11.08 -13.30 7.33
CA MET A 284 -11.63 -12.23 8.14
C MET A 284 -13.16 -12.18 8.06
N LEU A 285 -13.71 -12.24 6.83
CA LEU A 285 -15.17 -12.29 6.62
C LEU A 285 -15.82 -13.55 7.20
N ALA A 286 -15.13 -14.69 7.14
CA ALA A 286 -15.65 -15.97 7.60
C ALA A 286 -15.62 -16.12 9.13
N LEU A 287 -14.58 -15.61 9.79
CA LEU A 287 -14.38 -15.72 11.24
C LEU A 287 -15.22 -14.70 12.02
N GLN A 288 -15.51 -13.54 11.44
CA GLN A 288 -16.36 -12.55 12.11
C GLN A 288 -17.84 -12.93 11.99
N THR A 289 -18.44 -13.32 13.11
CA THR A 289 -19.85 -13.73 13.17
C THR A 289 -20.81 -12.62 12.77
N LYS A 290 -20.51 -11.36 13.12
CA LYS A 290 -21.28 -10.17 12.71
C LYS A 290 -21.27 -10.02 11.18
N ASP A 291 -20.09 -9.96 10.58
CA ASP A 291 -19.90 -9.85 9.12
C ASP A 291 -20.56 -11.00 8.36
N ARG A 292 -20.36 -12.23 8.82
CA ARG A 292 -20.96 -13.43 8.21
C ARG A 292 -22.48 -13.39 8.23
N ARG A 293 -23.09 -12.97 9.34
CA ARG A 293 -24.55 -12.83 9.45
C ARG A 293 -25.07 -11.71 8.57
N GLN A 294 -24.38 -10.57 8.53
CA GLN A 294 -24.74 -9.46 7.65
C GLN A 294 -24.68 -9.86 6.18
N ILE A 295 -23.62 -10.55 5.75
CA ILE A 295 -23.49 -11.06 4.38
C ILE A 295 -24.56 -12.11 4.07
N GLY A 296 -24.88 -12.99 5.03
CA GLY A 296 -25.93 -14.01 4.86
C GLY A 296 -27.33 -13.43 4.71
N ASN A 297 -27.64 -12.34 5.43
CA ASN A 297 -28.99 -11.76 5.48
C ASN A 297 -29.21 -10.61 4.49
N CYS A 298 -28.19 -9.78 4.26
CA CYS A 298 -28.26 -8.59 3.41
C CYS A 298 -27.49 -8.74 2.08
N GLY A 299 -26.69 -9.80 1.93
CA GLY A 299 -25.85 -10.03 0.75
C GLY A 299 -24.44 -9.45 0.86
N PHE A 300 -23.54 -9.92 -0.01
CA PHE A 300 -22.12 -9.54 -0.01
C PHE A 300 -21.88 -8.05 -0.35
N PHE A 301 -22.67 -7.48 -1.26
CA PHE A 301 -22.54 -6.08 -1.69
C PHE A 301 -23.54 -5.15 -0.99
N TYR A 302 -23.95 -5.48 0.24
CA TYR A 302 -24.81 -4.61 1.02
C TYR A 302 -24.10 -3.29 1.41
N GLY A 303 -24.81 -2.16 1.31
CA GLY A 303 -24.28 -0.83 1.64
C GLY A 303 -23.28 -0.25 0.62
N HIS A 304 -22.98 -0.96 -0.47
CA HIS A 304 -22.06 -0.46 -1.50
C HIS A 304 -22.71 0.64 -2.34
N ASN A 305 -22.02 1.77 -2.43
CA ASN A 305 -22.32 2.85 -3.37
C ASN A 305 -21.39 2.81 -4.60
N VAL A 306 -21.65 3.65 -5.61
CA VAL A 306 -20.85 3.68 -6.85
C VAL A 306 -19.38 4.00 -6.58
N PHE A 307 -19.07 4.84 -5.58
CA PHE A 307 -17.69 5.15 -5.19
C PHE A 307 -16.97 3.93 -4.62
N SER A 308 -17.63 3.12 -3.79
CA SER A 308 -17.08 1.88 -3.23
C SER A 308 -16.81 0.84 -4.32
N VAL A 309 -17.66 0.76 -5.35
CA VAL A 309 -17.45 -0.14 -6.50
C VAL A 309 -16.27 0.34 -7.36
N ALA A 310 -16.19 1.65 -7.65
CA ALA A 310 -15.04 2.23 -8.33
C ALA A 310 -13.73 2.02 -7.54
N LEU A 311 -13.80 2.09 -6.21
CA LEU A 311 -12.68 1.89 -5.31
C LEU A 311 -12.08 0.48 -5.42
N ILE A 312 -12.88 -0.55 -5.70
CA ILE A 312 -12.39 -1.92 -5.93
C ILE A 312 -11.37 -1.93 -7.07
N PHE A 313 -11.72 -1.34 -8.21
CA PHE A 313 -10.87 -1.33 -9.40
C PHE A 313 -9.66 -0.42 -9.20
N VAL A 314 -9.84 0.78 -8.66
CA VAL A 314 -8.74 1.72 -8.41
C VAL A 314 -7.72 1.12 -7.44
N THR A 315 -8.18 0.44 -6.38
CA THR A 315 -7.29 -0.23 -5.41
C THR A 315 -6.55 -1.40 -6.06
N ALA A 316 -7.21 -2.17 -6.93
CA ALA A 316 -6.58 -3.26 -7.66
C ALA A 316 -5.47 -2.74 -8.60
N PHE A 317 -5.78 -1.75 -9.45
CA PHE A 317 -4.79 -1.17 -10.37
C PHE A 317 -3.65 -0.46 -9.64
N LEU A 318 -3.93 0.22 -8.52
CA LEU A 318 -2.88 0.84 -7.71
C LEU A 318 -1.91 -0.23 -7.17
N GLY A 319 -2.43 -1.34 -6.66
CA GLY A 319 -1.60 -2.45 -6.15
C GLY A 319 -0.71 -3.08 -7.23
N LEU A 320 -1.24 -3.26 -8.44
CA LEU A 320 -0.43 -3.71 -9.59
C LEU A 320 0.64 -2.67 -9.94
N SER A 321 0.27 -1.39 -10.00
CA SER A 321 1.19 -0.28 -10.28
C SER A 321 2.37 -0.25 -9.29
N VAL A 322 2.10 -0.44 -7.99
CA VAL A 322 3.13 -0.55 -6.95
C VAL A 322 4.07 -1.71 -7.22
N ALA A 323 3.55 -2.89 -7.57
CA ALA A 323 4.37 -4.05 -7.86
C ALA A 323 5.31 -3.82 -9.06
N PHE A 324 4.82 -3.18 -10.12
CA PHE A 324 5.65 -2.75 -11.26
C PHE A 324 6.71 -1.74 -10.84
N ILE A 325 6.37 -0.74 -10.02
CA ILE A 325 7.33 0.25 -9.53
C ILE A 325 8.43 -0.42 -8.70
N LEU A 326 8.09 -1.33 -7.77
CA LEU A 326 9.08 -1.98 -6.91
C LEU A 326 10.02 -2.94 -7.68
N LYS A 327 9.54 -3.52 -8.78
CA LYS A 327 10.33 -4.41 -9.64
C LYS A 327 11.21 -3.63 -10.62
N PHE A 328 10.64 -2.69 -11.37
CA PHE A 328 11.30 -2.02 -12.51
C PHE A 328 11.90 -0.67 -12.16
N ARG A 329 11.56 -0.13 -10.99
CA ARG A 329 12.16 1.09 -10.44
C ARG A 329 12.67 0.79 -9.03
N ASP A 330 13.09 1.85 -8.37
CA ASP A 330 13.54 1.78 -7.00
C ASP A 330 12.45 2.26 -6.03
N ASN A 331 12.61 1.86 -4.78
CA ASN A 331 11.75 2.34 -3.71
C ASN A 331 11.82 3.88 -3.55
N MET A 332 12.88 4.53 -4.03
CA MET A 332 12.97 6.00 -4.00
C MET A 332 11.95 6.63 -4.95
N PHE A 333 11.82 6.14 -6.18
CA PHE A 333 10.82 6.62 -7.13
C PHE A 333 9.40 6.49 -6.58
N HIS A 334 9.10 5.34 -5.95
CA HIS A 334 7.82 5.13 -5.27
C HIS A 334 7.54 6.21 -4.20
N VAL A 335 8.49 6.43 -3.30
CA VAL A 335 8.32 7.39 -2.19
C VAL A 335 8.20 8.83 -2.70
N MET A 336 8.98 9.24 -3.70
CA MET A 336 8.88 10.58 -4.29
C MET A 336 7.53 10.80 -4.98
N THR A 337 7.06 9.81 -5.73
CA THR A 337 5.74 9.88 -6.39
C THR A 337 4.61 9.94 -5.35
N ALA A 338 4.76 9.26 -4.21
CA ALA A 338 3.82 9.36 -3.10
C ALA A 338 3.78 10.77 -2.46
N GLN A 339 4.89 11.50 -2.42
CA GLN A 339 4.89 12.89 -1.92
C GLN A 339 4.09 13.83 -2.83
N ILE A 340 4.09 13.58 -4.14
CA ILE A 340 3.25 14.34 -5.08
C ILE A 340 1.77 14.08 -4.79
N ASN A 341 1.38 12.83 -4.49
CA ASN A 341 0.03 12.51 -4.04
C ASN A 341 -0.34 13.22 -2.73
N THR A 342 0.58 13.31 -1.77
CA THR A 342 0.37 14.05 -0.51
C THR A 342 0.01 15.52 -0.79
N VAL A 343 0.73 16.18 -1.70
CA VAL A 343 0.42 17.56 -2.10
C VAL A 343 -0.95 17.64 -2.75
N ILE A 344 -1.26 16.76 -3.72
CA ILE A 344 -2.54 16.74 -4.42
C ILE A 344 -3.70 16.55 -3.43
N ILE A 345 -3.63 15.55 -2.55
CA ILE A 345 -4.68 15.28 -1.56
C ILE A 345 -4.84 16.43 -0.59
N THR A 346 -3.74 17.07 -0.17
CA THR A 346 -3.80 18.25 0.70
C THR A 346 -4.52 19.42 0.02
N THR A 347 -4.16 19.72 -1.23
CA THR A 347 -4.80 20.78 -2.02
C THR A 347 -6.27 20.48 -2.28
N VAL A 348 -6.59 19.25 -2.70
CA VAL A 348 -7.98 18.82 -2.93
C VAL A 348 -8.79 18.88 -1.64
N SER A 349 -8.20 18.50 -0.50
CA SER A 349 -8.90 18.58 0.79
C SER A 349 -9.20 20.02 1.21
N PHE A 350 -8.27 20.94 0.95
CA PHE A 350 -8.49 22.37 1.19
C PHE A 350 -9.65 22.93 0.34
N ILE A 351 -9.70 22.58 -0.95
CA ILE A 351 -10.69 23.13 -1.89
C ILE A 351 -12.05 22.44 -1.77
N ILE A 352 -12.08 21.10 -1.74
CA ILE A 352 -13.31 20.31 -1.88
C ILE A 352 -13.88 19.89 -0.53
N PHE A 353 -13.03 19.48 0.43
CA PHE A 353 -13.49 19.00 1.74
C PHE A 353 -13.60 20.12 2.77
N ASN A 354 -13.55 21.40 2.36
CA ASN A 354 -13.57 22.57 3.23
C ASN A 354 -12.59 22.45 4.42
N PHE A 355 -11.46 21.76 4.22
CA PHE A 355 -10.46 21.61 5.26
C PHE A 355 -9.90 22.99 5.60
N ARG A 356 -9.99 23.38 6.87
CA ARG A 356 -9.45 24.64 7.39
C ARG A 356 -8.11 24.36 8.09
N PRO A 357 -6.98 24.32 7.36
CA PRO A 357 -5.68 24.13 7.95
C PRO A 357 -5.35 25.25 8.94
N SER A 358 -4.78 24.87 10.08
CA SER A 358 -4.21 25.83 11.02
C SER A 358 -3.00 26.53 10.38
N PRO A 359 -2.60 27.73 10.86
CA PRO A 359 -1.35 28.35 10.41
C PRO A 359 -0.12 27.46 10.65
N GLU A 360 -0.14 26.65 11.71
CA GLU A 360 0.90 25.65 12.01
C GLU A 360 0.99 24.58 10.91
N PHE A 361 -0.14 24.17 10.34
CA PHE A 361 -0.17 23.22 9.22
C PHE A 361 0.59 23.75 7.99
N PHE A 362 0.44 25.04 7.67
CA PHE A 362 1.13 25.65 6.53
C PHE A 362 2.65 25.77 6.73
N LEU A 363 3.11 25.84 7.99
CA LEU A 363 4.52 25.85 8.30
C LEU A 363 5.10 24.44 8.29
N GLU A 364 4.42 23.47 8.88
CA GLU A 364 4.94 22.11 9.06
C GLU A 364 4.79 21.22 7.82
N ALA A 365 3.72 21.36 7.03
CA ALA A 365 3.52 20.50 5.86
C ALA A 365 4.66 20.61 4.82
N PRO A 366 5.16 21.80 4.44
CA PRO A 366 6.35 21.91 3.59
C PRO A 366 7.62 21.33 4.24
N VAL A 367 7.79 21.48 5.56
CA VAL A 367 8.95 20.94 6.30
C VAL A 367 8.93 19.41 6.27
N VAL A 368 7.76 18.78 6.45
CA VAL A 368 7.57 17.33 6.29
C VAL A 368 8.01 16.88 4.89
N LEU A 369 7.47 17.50 3.84
CA LEU A 369 7.79 17.13 2.45
C LEU A 369 9.28 17.33 2.13
N LEU A 370 9.86 18.45 2.57
CA LEU A 370 11.28 18.76 2.39
C LEU A 370 12.16 17.75 3.11
N SER A 371 11.80 17.37 4.34
CA SER A 371 12.55 16.38 5.10
C SER A 371 12.53 15.00 4.42
N VAL A 372 11.38 14.57 3.92
CA VAL A 372 11.25 13.35 3.12
C VAL A 372 12.12 13.41 1.87
N PHE A 373 12.12 14.53 1.17
CA PHE A 373 12.94 14.73 -0.01
C PHE A 373 14.44 14.61 0.32
N ILE A 374 14.90 15.31 1.37
CA ILE A 374 16.30 15.29 1.81
C ILE A 374 16.73 13.87 2.21
N TYR A 375 15.91 13.14 2.97
CA TYR A 375 16.19 11.77 3.39
C TYR A 375 16.45 10.86 2.17
N ASN A 376 15.54 10.90 1.20
CA ASN A 376 15.59 10.06 0.01
C ASN A 376 16.74 10.48 -0.94
N ALA A 377 16.94 11.78 -1.16
CA ALA A 377 18.05 12.29 -1.97
C ALA A 377 19.43 11.99 -1.35
N SER A 378 19.53 11.90 -0.02
CA SER A 378 20.74 11.47 0.66
C SER A 378 20.98 9.96 0.52
N LYS A 379 19.92 9.15 0.50
CA LYS A 379 20.01 7.69 0.31
C LYS A 379 20.59 7.31 -1.05
N ALA A 380 20.15 7.97 -2.12
CA ALA A 380 20.66 7.74 -3.47
C ALA A 380 22.16 8.00 -3.57
N ARG A 381 22.62 9.15 -3.05
CA ARG A 381 24.04 9.50 -3.02
C ARG A 381 24.87 8.49 -2.24
N GLY A 382 24.37 8.01 -1.09
CA GLY A 382 25.04 6.98 -0.30
C GLY A 382 25.25 5.66 -1.04
N LEU A 383 24.25 5.22 -1.81
CA LEU A 383 24.34 4.03 -2.67
C LEU A 383 25.33 4.22 -3.83
N GLU A 384 25.31 5.40 -4.46
CA GLU A 384 26.23 5.74 -5.54
C GLU A 384 27.70 5.75 -5.05
N TYR A 385 27.97 6.41 -3.91
CA TYR A 385 29.29 6.38 -3.28
C TYR A 385 29.72 4.98 -2.83
N ALA A 386 28.81 4.15 -2.32
CA ALA A 386 29.12 2.77 -1.98
C ALA A 386 29.49 1.94 -3.22
N SER A 387 28.74 2.10 -4.32
CA SER A 387 29.02 1.43 -5.59
C SER A 387 30.34 1.88 -6.23
N LEU A 388 30.67 3.17 -6.15
CA LEU A 388 31.95 3.73 -6.60
C LEU A 388 33.11 3.18 -5.75
N ARG A 389 32.91 3.07 -4.43
CA ARG A 389 33.90 2.47 -3.53
C ARG A 389 34.10 0.98 -3.80
N GLU A 390 33.03 0.25 -4.12
CA GLU A 390 33.12 -1.16 -4.54
C GLU A 390 33.79 -1.31 -5.90
N ARG A 391 33.49 -0.47 -6.89
CA ARG A 391 34.23 -0.40 -8.17
C ARG A 391 35.71 -0.08 -7.98
N GLY A 392 36.04 0.83 -7.06
CA GLY A 392 37.43 1.13 -6.69
C GLY A 392 38.15 -0.01 -5.97
N LYS A 393 37.42 -0.93 -5.34
CA LYS A 393 37.95 -2.17 -4.75
C LYS A 393 38.08 -3.29 -5.80
N LEU A 394 37.11 -3.41 -6.72
CA LEU A 394 37.11 -4.35 -7.85
C LEU A 394 38.22 -4.05 -8.87
N ALA A 395 38.56 -2.77 -9.08
CA ALA A 395 39.75 -2.36 -9.83
C ALA A 395 41.07 -2.84 -9.19
N LYS A 396 41.02 -3.39 -7.97
CA LYS A 396 42.15 -3.89 -7.19
C LYS A 396 42.17 -5.42 -7.02
N GLY A 397 41.30 -6.16 -7.72
CA GLY A 397 41.30 -7.63 -7.77
C GLY A 397 39.99 -8.25 -7.27
N ASP A 398 39.59 -9.30 -7.99
CA ASP A 398 38.49 -10.24 -7.78
C ASP A 398 37.08 -9.78 -8.20
N GLY A 399 36.69 -10.27 -9.38
CA GLY A 399 35.38 -10.09 -10.00
C GLY A 399 34.30 -10.90 -9.29
N TRP A 400 33.26 -10.18 -8.85
CA TRP A 400 31.95 -10.75 -8.59
C TRP A 400 30.91 -9.74 -9.09
N GLU A 401 30.28 -10.06 -10.24
CA GLU A 401 29.20 -9.26 -10.79
C GLU A 401 27.92 -9.46 -9.96
N ARG A 402 27.37 -8.36 -9.46
CA ARG A 402 26.03 -8.30 -8.90
C ARG A 402 25.12 -7.76 -9.99
N SER A 403 24.24 -8.62 -10.52
CA SER A 403 23.25 -8.28 -11.55
C SER A 403 22.36 -7.13 -11.04
N CYS A 404 22.49 -5.95 -11.68
CA CYS A 404 21.46 -4.92 -11.65
C CYS A 404 20.24 -5.49 -12.36
N GLY A 405 19.06 -5.38 -11.73
CA GLY A 405 17.79 -5.87 -12.28
C GLY A 405 17.65 -5.49 -13.75
N ASP A 406 17.74 -6.51 -14.59
CA ASP A 406 18.02 -6.35 -16.01
C ASP A 406 16.76 -5.87 -16.73
N GLY A 407 16.91 -4.83 -17.54
CA GLY A 407 15.85 -4.30 -18.40
C GLY A 407 15.32 -5.34 -19.40
N GLU A 408 16.04 -6.46 -19.56
CA GLU A 408 15.65 -7.59 -20.40
C GLU A 408 14.27 -8.18 -20.07
N GLU A 409 13.86 -8.26 -18.80
CA GLU A 409 12.54 -8.84 -18.45
C GLU A 409 11.39 -7.95 -18.96
N PHE A 410 11.57 -6.62 -18.89
CA PHE A 410 10.60 -5.64 -19.40
C PHE A 410 10.61 -5.53 -20.93
N GLU A 411 11.77 -5.75 -21.55
CA GLU A 411 11.94 -5.75 -23.00
C GLU A 411 11.36 -7.03 -23.64
N ARG A 412 11.45 -8.18 -22.95
CA ARG A 412 10.75 -9.43 -23.31
C ARG A 412 9.22 -9.27 -23.26
N LEU A 413 8.69 -8.45 -22.36
CA LEU A 413 7.25 -8.16 -22.27
C LEU A 413 6.75 -7.21 -23.36
N ASN A 414 7.62 -6.41 -23.98
CA ASN A 414 7.28 -5.46 -25.06
C ASN A 414 7.66 -5.95 -26.47
N LYS A 415 8.37 -7.08 -26.60
CA LYS A 415 8.70 -7.66 -27.90
C LYS A 415 7.45 -8.31 -28.52
N PRO A 416 7.05 -7.96 -29.76
CA PRO A 416 6.02 -8.69 -30.49
C PRO A 416 6.48 -10.13 -30.74
N SER A 417 5.55 -11.08 -30.65
CA SER A 417 5.77 -12.52 -30.69
C SER A 417 6.19 -13.11 -32.05
N SER A 418 6.80 -12.31 -32.94
CA SER A 418 7.16 -12.72 -34.31
C SER A 418 8.63 -13.00 -34.55
N ASP A 419 9.53 -12.70 -33.60
CA ASP A 419 10.96 -12.96 -33.79
C ASP A 419 11.33 -14.28 -33.11
N ILE A 420 10.97 -15.38 -33.76
CA ILE A 420 11.50 -16.71 -33.48
C ILE A 420 12.94 -16.70 -34.00
N ASP A 421 13.90 -16.82 -33.09
CA ASP A 421 15.32 -17.02 -33.40
C ASP A 421 15.47 -18.27 -34.29
N THR A 422 15.82 -18.07 -35.56
CA THR A 422 16.46 -19.08 -36.40
C THR A 422 17.93 -18.72 -36.49
N ASP A 423 18.69 -19.09 -35.47
CA ASP A 423 20.14 -19.28 -35.64
C ASP A 423 20.34 -20.78 -35.90
N GLU A 424 20.40 -21.14 -37.18
CA GLU A 424 20.89 -22.42 -37.66
C GLU A 424 22.37 -22.56 -37.28
N ASP A 425 22.69 -23.68 -36.64
CA ASP A 425 24.04 -24.23 -36.57
C ASP A 425 24.59 -24.41 -38.00
N SER A 426 25.68 -23.72 -38.32
CA SER A 426 26.52 -24.05 -39.47
C SER A 426 27.95 -24.35 -39.02
N LEU A 427 28.23 -25.66 -39.00
CA LEU A 427 29.49 -26.38 -39.26
C LEU A 427 30.77 -25.58 -39.52
#